data_AF-A0A9N8HWR8-F1
#
_entry.id   AF-A0A9N8HWR8-F1
#
_cell.length_a   1.000
_cell.length_b   1.000
_cell.length_c   1.000
_cell.angle_alpha   90.00
_cell.angle_beta   90.00
_cell.angle_gamma   90.00
#
_symmetry.space_group_name_H-M   'P 1'
#
loop_
_entity.id
_entity.type
_entity.pdbx_description
1 polymer ?
#
loop_
_entity_poly.entity_id
_entity_poly.type
_entity_poly.pdbx_seq_one_letter_code
_entity_poly.pdbx_strand_id
1 'polypeptide(L)'
;MGCKASKPAAEEEAPPLKNDADQNNNLGSTKSHDSGKEMDVRVNDNLPLTGEKSDKLYKLLAKSQMTHNSGNDEQRQKDLALQRENWTKVMECCKLDPRSALYQNPTTKSTPLHMAVRLIDSESGSASSDSISLTDLIRALIKANPKALAVKDAGGNIPLHYAIAPTTHFQPGWPMAQWKLRSDIVRLLVHADPNTAQEYM
;
A
#
# COMPACT_ATOMS: atom_id res chain seq x y z
N MET A 1 -12.06 29.00 40.09
CA MET A 1 -12.51 27.74 40.72
C MET A 1 -12.45 26.66 39.64
N GLY A 2 -11.69 25.58 39.66
CA GLY A 2 -10.54 25.13 40.43
C GLY A 2 -9.92 24.02 39.58
N CYS A 3 -8.69 24.23 39.09
CA CYS A 3 -8.00 23.26 38.24
C CYS A 3 -7.50 22.10 39.12
N LYS A 4 -8.02 20.88 38.91
CA LYS A 4 -7.50 19.68 39.56
C LYS A 4 -6.31 19.16 38.75
N ALA A 5 -5.13 19.21 39.35
CA ALA A 5 -3.91 18.60 38.84
C ALA A 5 -3.96 17.08 39.05
N SER A 6 -3.70 16.31 38.00
CA SER A 6 -3.58 14.85 38.04
C SER A 6 -2.11 14.44 38.21
N LYS A 7 -1.89 13.49 39.12
CA LYS A 7 -0.62 12.86 39.50
C LYS A 7 0.10 12.18 38.33
N PRO A 8 1.45 12.23 38.27
CA PRO A 8 2.23 11.29 37.46
C PRO A 8 2.34 9.92 38.15
N ALA A 9 2.15 8.85 37.36
CA ALA A 9 2.34 7.47 37.77
C ALA A 9 3.82 7.07 37.64
N ALA A 10 4.24 6.17 38.53
CA ALA A 10 5.60 5.74 38.79
C ALA A 10 6.28 5.06 37.60
N GLU A 11 7.60 5.31 37.51
CA GLU A 11 8.55 4.59 36.68
C GLU A 11 8.75 3.18 37.24
N GLU A 12 8.51 2.16 36.42
CA GLU A 12 8.83 0.76 36.71
C GLU A 12 10.08 0.39 35.90
N GLU A 13 11.20 0.18 36.60
CA GLU A 13 12.48 -0.25 36.03
C GLU A 13 12.37 -1.66 35.42
N ALA A 14 12.73 -1.78 34.14
CA ALA A 14 12.87 -3.07 33.47
C ALA A 14 14.26 -3.70 33.75
N PRO A 15 14.35 -5.02 33.98
CA PRO A 15 15.61 -5.71 34.24
C PRO A 15 16.47 -5.94 32.98
N PRO A 16 17.81 -6.07 33.12
CA PRO A 16 18.74 -6.24 32.02
C PRO A 16 18.68 -7.65 31.40
N LEU A 17 18.53 -7.70 30.07
CA LEU A 17 18.68 -8.93 29.30
C LEU A 17 20.16 -9.27 29.09
N LYS A 18 20.50 -10.51 29.40
CA LYS A 18 21.84 -11.10 29.28
C LYS A 18 22.12 -11.51 27.84
N ASN A 19 23.38 -11.30 27.43
CA ASN A 19 24.00 -11.82 26.22
C ASN A 19 24.24 -13.33 26.31
N ASP A 20 24.03 -14.04 25.20
CA ASP A 20 24.71 -15.29 24.81
C ASP A 20 24.68 -15.30 23.26
N ALA A 21 25.77 -15.10 22.53
CA ALA A 21 26.92 -15.99 22.27
C ALA A 21 26.60 -17.15 21.31
N ASP A 22 27.22 -17.06 20.11
CA ASP A 22 27.79 -18.10 19.25
C ASP A 22 26.97 -19.28 18.72
N GLN A 23 26.95 -19.40 17.39
CA GLN A 23 27.30 -20.58 16.55
C GLN A 23 26.86 -20.29 15.09
N ASN A 24 27.72 -19.89 14.16
CA ASN A 24 28.77 -20.67 13.45
C ASN A 24 28.25 -21.96 12.78
N ASN A 25 28.24 -21.97 11.45
CA ASN A 25 28.45 -23.09 10.50
C ASN A 25 27.55 -22.96 9.26
N ASN A 26 27.87 -23.43 8.06
CA ASN A 26 29.11 -23.77 7.37
C ASN A 26 28.65 -24.20 5.96
N LEU A 27 29.47 -23.89 4.95
CA LEU A 27 29.61 -24.51 3.63
C LEU A 27 28.43 -25.25 2.95
N GLY A 28 28.08 -24.77 1.75
CA GLY A 28 27.33 -25.52 0.74
C GLY A 28 27.52 -24.93 -0.65
N SER A 29 28.66 -25.20 -1.27
CA SER A 29 29.04 -24.76 -2.61
C SER A 29 28.58 -25.78 -3.64
N THR A 30 27.75 -25.38 -4.61
CA THR A 30 27.56 -26.12 -5.87
C THR A 30 27.53 -25.16 -7.06
N LYS A 31 28.60 -25.21 -7.86
CA LYS A 31 28.63 -24.87 -9.29
C LYS A 31 27.49 -25.62 -10.00
N SER A 32 26.85 -25.16 -11.07
CA SER A 32 27.42 -24.86 -12.40
C SER A 32 26.29 -24.40 -13.36
N HIS A 33 26.68 -23.67 -14.41
CA HIS A 33 26.01 -23.55 -15.72
C HIS A 33 24.59 -22.98 -15.81
N ASP A 34 24.46 -21.77 -16.35
CA ASP A 34 24.02 -21.60 -17.74
C ASP A 34 24.38 -20.19 -18.24
N SER A 35 24.96 -20.10 -19.43
CA SER A 35 25.49 -18.85 -20.01
C SER A 35 24.46 -18.25 -20.96
N GLY A 36 23.31 -17.86 -20.39
CA GLY A 36 22.33 -17.01 -21.06
C GLY A 36 22.85 -15.58 -21.11
N LYS A 37 23.08 -15.08 -22.32
CA LYS A 37 23.60 -13.74 -22.62
C LYS A 37 22.54 -12.69 -22.22
N GLU A 38 22.43 -12.36 -20.93
CA GLU A 38 21.60 -11.27 -20.42
C GLU A 38 22.14 -9.94 -20.97
N MET A 39 21.31 -9.24 -21.75
CA MET A 39 21.52 -7.82 -22.01
C MET A 39 21.32 -7.09 -20.70
N ASP A 40 22.44 -6.86 -20.01
CA ASP A 40 22.58 -6.07 -18.79
C ASP A 40 22.20 -4.61 -19.11
N VAL A 41 20.89 -4.34 -19.19
CA VAL A 41 20.35 -2.99 -19.18
C VAL A 41 20.60 -2.47 -17.77
N ARG A 42 21.81 -1.94 -17.55
CA ARG A 42 22.16 -1.19 -16.35
C ARG A 42 21.27 0.03 -16.27
N VAL A 43 20.10 -0.14 -15.67
CA VAL A 43 19.20 0.94 -15.34
C VAL A 43 19.97 1.80 -14.34
N ASN A 44 20.38 2.99 -14.78
CA ASN A 44 21.14 3.91 -13.95
C ASN A 44 20.23 4.32 -12.76
N ASP A 45 20.45 3.73 -11.59
CA ASP A 45 19.65 3.95 -10.38
C ASP A 45 19.92 5.31 -9.72
N ASN A 46 20.89 6.07 -10.24
CA ASN A 46 21.31 7.36 -9.68
C ASN A 46 20.76 8.59 -10.40
N LEU A 47 19.79 8.45 -11.32
CA LEU A 47 19.13 9.64 -11.87
C LEU A 47 18.20 10.24 -10.81
N PRO A 48 18.45 11.46 -10.29
CA PRO A 48 17.60 12.07 -9.30
C PRO A 48 16.18 12.17 -9.87
N LEU A 49 15.25 11.46 -9.24
CA LEU A 49 13.82 11.59 -9.51
C LEU A 49 13.46 13.05 -9.25
N THR A 50 13.24 13.82 -10.32
CA THR A 50 12.72 15.18 -10.19
C THR A 50 11.40 15.08 -9.44
N GLY A 51 11.35 15.57 -8.20
CA GLY A 51 10.28 15.30 -7.22
C GLY A 51 8.86 15.63 -7.70
N GLU A 52 8.70 16.46 -8.72
CA GLU A 52 7.40 16.80 -9.31
C GLU A 52 6.74 15.66 -10.09
N LYS A 53 7.51 14.73 -10.69
CA LYS A 53 6.94 13.65 -11.51
C LYS A 53 6.45 12.48 -10.67
N SER A 54 7.11 12.21 -9.55
CA SER A 54 6.84 11.07 -8.69
C SER A 54 5.58 11.25 -7.85
N ASP A 55 5.17 12.48 -7.53
CA ASP A 55 3.98 12.74 -6.70
C ASP A 55 2.64 12.66 -7.46
N LYS A 56 2.67 12.72 -8.80
CA LYS A 56 1.47 12.75 -9.66
C LYS A 56 0.56 11.56 -9.40
N LEU A 57 1.15 10.36 -9.30
CA LEU A 57 0.42 9.12 -9.09
C LEU A 57 -0.30 9.14 -7.74
N TYR A 58 0.40 9.57 -6.67
CA TYR A 58 -0.17 9.72 -5.34
C TYR A 58 -1.33 10.74 -5.33
N LYS A 59 -1.16 11.89 -5.98
CA LYS A 59 -2.19 12.93 -6.07
C LYS A 59 -3.45 12.45 -6.78
N LEU A 60 -3.34 11.63 -7.83
CA LEU A 60 -4.50 11.05 -8.51
C LEU A 60 -5.29 10.13 -7.57
N LEU A 61 -4.62 9.26 -6.82
CA LEU A 61 -5.27 8.39 -5.83
C LEU A 61 -5.89 9.17 -4.67
N ALA A 62 -5.22 10.21 -4.18
CA ALA A 62 -5.76 11.07 -3.12
C ALA A 62 -7.03 11.80 -3.58
N LYS A 63 -7.06 12.31 -4.83
CA LYS A 63 -8.27 12.90 -5.41
C LYS A 63 -9.42 11.91 -5.49
N SER A 64 -9.14 10.65 -5.87
CA SER A 64 -10.13 9.56 -5.90
C SER A 64 -10.72 9.19 -4.54
N GLN A 65 -10.12 9.62 -3.42
CA GLN A 65 -10.65 9.38 -2.08
C GLN A 65 -11.64 10.47 -1.63
N MET A 66 -11.55 11.68 -2.17
CA MET A 66 -12.34 12.84 -1.70
C MET A 66 -13.78 12.87 -2.22
N THR A 67 -14.13 11.98 -3.14
CA THR A 67 -15.38 12.05 -3.93
C THR A 67 -16.58 11.37 -3.27
N HIS A 68 -16.56 11.13 -1.95
CA HIS A 68 -17.59 10.32 -1.26
C HIS A 68 -18.65 11.11 -0.47
N ASN A 69 -18.65 12.46 -0.53
CA ASN A 69 -19.47 13.27 0.39
C ASN A 69 -20.67 13.98 -0.25
N SER A 70 -21.09 13.61 -1.48
CA SER A 70 -22.22 14.27 -2.14
C SER A 70 -23.55 13.54 -1.92
N GLY A 71 -24.61 14.32 -1.61
CA GLY A 71 -25.91 13.80 -1.22
C GLY A 71 -26.90 13.48 -2.36
N ASN A 72 -26.54 13.69 -3.62
CA ASN A 72 -27.39 13.33 -4.76
C ASN A 72 -26.78 12.22 -5.63
N ASP A 73 -27.63 11.36 -6.19
CA ASP A 73 -27.21 10.19 -6.98
C ASP A 73 -26.48 10.59 -8.26
N GLU A 74 -26.85 11.71 -8.88
CA GLU A 74 -26.21 12.22 -10.10
C GLU A 74 -24.74 12.60 -9.85
N GLN A 75 -24.46 13.34 -8.78
CA GLN A 75 -23.10 13.70 -8.41
C GLN A 75 -22.30 12.48 -8.01
N ARG A 76 -22.90 11.52 -7.29
CA ARG A 76 -22.26 10.25 -6.96
C ARG A 76 -21.83 9.48 -8.22
N GLN A 77 -22.65 9.46 -9.26
CA GLN A 77 -22.27 8.82 -10.54
C GLN A 77 -21.11 9.56 -11.23
N LYS A 78 -21.12 10.90 -11.25
CA LYS A 78 -20.02 11.71 -11.78
C LYS A 78 -18.71 11.48 -11.01
N ASP A 79 -18.81 11.41 -9.70
CA ASP A 79 -17.71 11.14 -8.77
C ASP A 79 -17.09 9.77 -9.01
N LEU A 80 -17.91 8.72 -9.20
CA LEU A 80 -17.46 7.38 -9.57
C LEU A 80 -16.79 7.35 -10.96
N ALA A 81 -17.35 8.06 -11.95
CA ALA A 81 -16.75 8.14 -13.28
C ALA A 81 -15.36 8.81 -13.24
N LEU A 82 -15.24 9.93 -12.52
CA LEU A 82 -13.98 10.62 -12.32
C LEU A 82 -12.97 9.76 -11.56
N GLN A 83 -13.43 8.99 -10.56
CA GLN A 83 -12.59 8.04 -9.83
C GLN A 83 -12.00 6.99 -10.77
N ARG A 84 -12.80 6.39 -11.66
CA ARG A 84 -12.32 5.42 -12.66
C ARG A 84 -11.34 6.03 -13.65
N GLU A 85 -11.62 7.25 -14.12
CA GLU A 85 -10.71 7.98 -15.00
C GLU A 85 -9.33 8.20 -14.34
N ASN A 86 -9.32 8.59 -13.07
CA ASN A 86 -8.08 8.73 -12.30
C ASN A 86 -7.32 7.41 -12.18
N TRP A 87 -8.02 6.28 -12.01
CA TRP A 87 -7.39 4.96 -11.93
C TRP A 87 -6.72 4.56 -13.25
N THR A 88 -7.37 4.84 -14.39
CA THR A 88 -6.77 4.66 -15.72
C THR A 88 -5.47 5.44 -15.85
N LYS A 89 -5.47 6.73 -15.43
CA LYS A 89 -4.27 7.58 -15.45
C LYS A 89 -3.18 7.05 -14.53
N VAL A 90 -3.52 6.50 -13.37
CA VAL A 90 -2.55 5.85 -12.47
C VAL A 90 -1.91 4.64 -13.14
N MET A 91 -2.70 3.76 -13.77
CA MET A 91 -2.17 2.60 -14.49
C MET A 91 -1.27 2.99 -15.66
N GLU A 92 -1.60 4.07 -16.37
CA GLU A 92 -0.73 4.63 -17.41
C GLU A 92 0.59 5.17 -16.82
N CYS A 93 0.51 5.91 -15.71
CA CYS A 93 1.71 6.39 -15.01
C CYS A 93 2.60 5.23 -14.53
N CYS A 94 2.02 4.14 -14.03
CA CYS A 94 2.77 2.92 -13.68
C CYS A 94 3.54 2.32 -14.86
N LYS A 95 3.01 2.40 -16.08
CA LYS A 95 3.67 1.91 -17.29
C LYS A 95 4.81 2.83 -17.72
N LEU A 96 4.59 4.15 -17.63
CA LEU A 96 5.55 5.16 -18.06
C LEU A 96 6.72 5.34 -17.07
N ASP A 97 6.43 5.30 -15.77
CA ASP A 97 7.40 5.45 -14.71
C ASP A 97 7.07 4.50 -13.53
N PRO A 98 7.56 3.25 -13.57
CA PRO A 98 7.30 2.29 -12.50
C PRO A 98 7.90 2.71 -11.14
N ARG A 99 8.95 3.55 -11.13
CA ARG A 99 9.58 4.04 -9.90
C ARG A 99 8.65 4.96 -9.11
N SER A 100 7.73 5.65 -9.78
CA SER A 100 6.72 6.50 -9.14
C SER A 100 5.82 5.72 -8.16
N ALA A 101 5.65 4.40 -8.33
CA ALA A 101 4.89 3.57 -7.39
C ALA A 101 5.54 3.47 -5.99
N LEU A 102 6.84 3.77 -5.88
CA LEU A 102 7.59 3.82 -4.61
C LEU A 102 7.65 5.22 -3.99
N TYR A 103 7.05 6.23 -4.64
CA TYR A 103 6.98 7.57 -4.06
C TYR A 103 6.36 7.53 -2.66
N GLN A 104 7.01 8.17 -1.68
CA GLN A 104 6.45 8.36 -0.35
C GLN A 104 6.02 9.80 -0.18
N ASN A 105 4.77 10.01 0.23
CA ASN A 105 4.30 11.33 0.61
C ASN A 105 5.19 11.90 1.73
N PRO A 106 5.66 13.17 1.66
CA PRO A 106 6.66 13.70 2.58
C PRO A 106 6.18 13.72 4.04
N THR A 107 4.88 13.90 4.26
CA THR A 107 4.26 14.01 5.58
C THR A 107 3.86 12.64 6.13
N THR A 108 3.07 11.88 5.37
CA THR A 108 2.49 10.61 5.84
C THR A 108 3.39 9.41 5.59
N LYS A 109 4.43 9.56 4.76
CA LYS A 109 5.28 8.48 4.22
C LYS A 109 4.51 7.36 3.51
N SER A 110 3.22 7.52 3.29
CA SER A 110 2.40 6.56 2.55
C SER A 110 2.83 6.54 1.09
N THR A 111 2.90 5.32 0.54
CA THR A 111 3.09 5.12 -0.91
C THR A 111 1.75 5.14 -1.64
N PRO A 112 1.76 5.25 -2.98
CA PRO A 112 0.57 4.96 -3.78
C PRO A 112 -0.15 3.67 -3.45
N LEU A 113 0.59 2.60 -3.14
CA LEU A 113 -0.01 1.31 -2.80
C LEU A 113 -0.83 1.38 -1.50
N HIS A 114 -0.36 2.12 -0.49
CA HIS A 114 -1.16 2.40 0.70
C HIS A 114 -2.47 3.12 0.35
N MET A 115 -2.38 4.13 -0.52
CA MET A 115 -3.56 4.90 -0.90
C MET A 115 -4.57 4.08 -1.68
N ALA A 116 -4.12 3.25 -2.62
CA ALA A 116 -5.02 2.37 -3.37
C ALA A 116 -5.73 1.37 -2.46
N VAL A 117 -5.03 0.77 -1.49
CA VAL A 117 -5.65 -0.17 -0.54
C VAL A 117 -6.69 0.51 0.36
N ARG A 118 -6.49 1.78 0.74
CA ARG A 118 -7.51 2.53 1.51
C ARG A 118 -8.82 2.74 0.74
N LEU A 119 -8.81 2.64 -0.59
CA LEU A 119 -10.02 2.79 -1.42
C LEU A 119 -10.94 1.56 -1.38
N ILE A 120 -10.58 0.46 -0.69
CA ILE A 120 -11.46 -0.71 -0.52
C ILE A 120 -12.81 -0.31 0.07
N ASP A 121 -12.79 0.58 1.07
CA ASP A 121 -13.99 0.99 1.82
C ASP A 121 -14.89 1.91 0.98
N SER A 122 -14.31 2.53 -0.05
CA SER A 122 -14.97 3.43 -0.99
C SER A 122 -15.65 2.71 -2.15
N GLU A 123 -15.27 1.47 -2.44
CA GLU A 123 -15.74 0.74 -3.62
C GLU A 123 -17.15 0.21 -3.39
N SER A 124 -18.14 0.89 -3.95
CA SER A 124 -19.55 0.49 -3.84
C SER A 124 -19.91 -0.54 -4.91
N GLY A 125 -19.33 -1.75 -4.84
CA GLY A 125 -19.80 -3.05 -5.37
C GLY A 125 -20.31 -3.19 -6.82
N SER A 126 -20.43 -2.12 -7.59
CA SER A 126 -21.03 -2.10 -8.92
C SER A 126 -19.94 -2.31 -9.96
N ALA A 127 -19.50 -3.55 -10.10
CA ALA A 127 -18.59 -3.94 -11.17
C ALA A 127 -19.39 -4.03 -12.48
N SER A 128 -19.36 -2.96 -13.30
CA SER A 128 -19.60 -3.16 -14.73
C SER A 128 -18.39 -3.91 -15.29
N SER A 129 -18.65 -4.95 -16.08
CA SER A 129 -17.62 -5.88 -16.59
C SER A 129 -16.52 -5.19 -17.42
N ASP A 130 -16.79 -3.99 -17.93
CA ASP A 130 -15.89 -3.26 -18.83
C ASP A 130 -15.02 -2.21 -18.13
N SER A 131 -15.21 -2.00 -16.81
CA SER A 131 -14.48 -0.97 -16.06
C SER A 131 -13.27 -1.55 -15.31
N ILE A 132 -12.22 -0.72 -15.16
CA ILE A 132 -11.04 -1.07 -14.38
C ILE A 132 -11.46 -1.31 -12.93
N SER A 133 -11.17 -2.51 -12.42
CA SER A 133 -11.43 -2.86 -11.02
C SER A 133 -10.34 -2.35 -10.08
N LEU A 134 -10.67 -2.20 -8.80
CA LEU A 134 -9.67 -1.85 -7.77
C LEU A 134 -8.56 -2.91 -7.68
N THR A 135 -8.91 -4.18 -7.88
CA THR A 135 -7.95 -5.29 -7.91
C THR A 135 -6.94 -5.12 -9.05
N ASP A 136 -7.37 -4.68 -10.23
CA ASP A 136 -6.48 -4.44 -11.37
C ASP A 136 -5.54 -3.25 -11.12
N LEU A 137 -6.05 -2.19 -10.49
CA LEU A 137 -5.25 -1.05 -10.07
C LEU A 137 -4.14 -1.47 -9.08
N ILE A 138 -4.48 -2.23 -8.04
CA ILE A 138 -3.51 -2.73 -7.04
C ILE A 138 -2.50 -3.66 -7.71
N ARG A 139 -2.93 -4.56 -8.59
CA ARG A 139 -2.03 -5.45 -9.35
C ARG A 139 -1.06 -4.65 -10.22
N ALA A 140 -1.52 -3.57 -10.85
CA ALA A 140 -0.67 -2.70 -11.66
C ALA A 140 0.39 -1.98 -10.81
N LEU A 141 0.04 -1.51 -9.61
CA LEU A 141 0.98 -0.87 -8.69
C LEU A 141 2.04 -1.85 -8.17
N ILE A 142 1.64 -3.08 -7.80
CA ILE A 142 2.56 -4.15 -7.38
C ILE A 142 3.51 -4.50 -8.53
N LYS A 143 2.99 -4.68 -9.74
CA LYS A 143 3.79 -4.99 -10.93
C LYS A 143 4.77 -3.86 -11.26
N ALA A 144 4.37 -2.61 -11.06
CA ALA A 144 5.24 -1.46 -11.28
C ALA A 144 6.41 -1.43 -10.29
N ASN A 145 6.14 -1.67 -9.01
CA ASN A 145 7.21 -1.76 -8.02
C ASN A 145 6.84 -2.64 -6.82
N PRO A 146 7.30 -3.91 -6.77
CA PRO A 146 6.96 -4.82 -5.68
C PRO A 146 7.56 -4.40 -4.34
N LYS A 147 8.66 -3.63 -4.33
CA LYS A 147 9.27 -3.14 -3.08
C LYS A 147 8.32 -2.27 -2.26
N ALA A 148 7.29 -1.68 -2.89
CA ALA A 148 6.27 -0.89 -2.21
C ALA A 148 5.45 -1.70 -1.19
N LEU A 149 5.45 -3.04 -1.27
CA LEU A 149 4.76 -3.93 -0.33
C LEU A 149 5.36 -3.90 1.08
N ALA A 150 6.68 -3.69 1.18
CA ALA A 150 7.41 -3.66 2.46
C ALA A 150 7.65 -2.23 2.98
N VAL A 151 7.25 -1.20 2.22
CA VAL A 151 7.45 0.18 2.64
C VAL A 151 6.49 0.51 3.77
N LYS A 152 7.03 0.99 4.89
CA LYS A 152 6.25 1.51 6.01
C LYS A 152 5.88 2.97 5.79
N ASP A 153 4.66 3.33 6.16
CA ASP A 153 4.25 4.72 6.30
C ASP A 153 4.72 5.31 7.64
N ALA A 154 4.30 6.54 7.95
CA ALA A 154 4.71 7.26 9.16
C ALA A 154 4.21 6.60 10.45
N GLY A 155 3.15 5.77 10.37
CA GLY A 155 2.65 4.98 11.48
C GLY A 155 3.29 3.60 11.59
N GLY A 156 4.30 3.28 10.77
CA GLY A 156 4.92 1.96 10.73
C GLY A 156 4.10 0.90 9.99
N ASN A 157 2.99 1.29 9.36
CA ASN A 157 2.10 0.36 8.67
C ASN A 157 2.56 0.16 7.23
N ILE A 158 2.66 -1.09 6.80
CA ILE A 158 2.72 -1.47 5.37
C ILE A 158 1.32 -1.55 4.74
N PRO A 159 1.17 -1.63 3.40
CA PRO A 159 -0.13 -1.69 2.74
C PRO A 159 -1.05 -2.83 3.22
N LEU A 160 -0.48 -3.97 3.60
CA LEU A 160 -1.24 -5.13 4.10
C LEU A 160 -2.06 -4.79 5.36
N HIS A 161 -1.55 -3.96 6.26
CA HIS A 161 -2.30 -3.55 7.46
C HIS A 161 -3.63 -2.88 7.11
N TYR A 162 -3.64 -2.03 6.08
CA TYR A 162 -4.86 -1.35 5.61
C TYR A 162 -5.85 -2.30 4.91
N ALA A 163 -5.33 -3.37 4.30
CA ALA A 163 -6.17 -4.39 3.69
C ALA A 163 -6.85 -5.28 4.75
N ILE A 164 -6.24 -5.46 5.93
CA ILE A 164 -6.79 -6.26 7.02
C ILE A 164 -7.68 -5.41 7.94
N ALA A 165 -7.23 -4.23 8.35
CA ALA A 165 -7.94 -3.35 9.26
C ALA A 165 -8.79 -2.32 8.50
N PRO A 166 -10.14 -2.38 8.57
CA PRO A 166 -10.99 -1.37 7.96
C PRO A 166 -10.69 0.02 8.54
N THR A 167 -10.62 1.03 7.66
CA THR A 167 -10.38 2.42 8.10
C THR A 167 -11.65 3.08 8.64
N THR A 168 -12.79 2.49 8.33
CA THR A 168 -14.08 2.87 8.86
C THR A 168 -14.40 1.96 10.04
N HIS A 169 -14.72 2.55 11.18
CA HIS A 169 -15.25 1.81 12.33
C HIS A 169 -16.39 0.93 11.83
N PHE A 170 -16.35 -0.38 12.15
CA PHE A 170 -17.34 -1.39 11.78
C PHE A 170 -18.76 -0.88 12.01
N GLN A 171 -19.34 -0.22 11.01
CA GLN A 171 -20.70 0.26 11.14
C GLN A 171 -21.61 -0.96 11.01
N PRO A 172 -22.57 -1.15 11.92
CA PRO A 172 -23.54 -2.23 11.79
C PRO A 172 -24.24 -2.11 10.43
N GLY A 173 -24.20 -3.18 9.62
CA GLY A 173 -24.81 -3.22 8.28
C GLY A 173 -23.85 -3.20 7.10
N TRP A 174 -22.56 -3.44 7.31
CA TRP A 174 -21.60 -3.55 6.22
C TRP A 174 -21.94 -4.66 5.20
N PRO A 175 -21.99 -4.35 3.88
CA PRO A 175 -22.31 -5.33 2.86
C PRO A 175 -21.27 -6.45 2.78
N MET A 176 -21.71 -7.71 2.80
CA MET A 176 -20.82 -8.89 2.63
C MET A 176 -19.98 -8.85 1.35
N ALA A 177 -20.45 -8.17 0.31
CA ALA A 177 -19.71 -7.99 -0.95
C ALA A 177 -18.35 -7.31 -0.74
N GLN A 178 -18.24 -6.38 0.22
CA GLN A 178 -16.98 -5.69 0.52
C GLN A 178 -15.95 -6.62 1.18
N TRP A 179 -16.40 -7.60 1.97
CA TRP A 179 -15.52 -8.60 2.57
C TRP A 179 -14.85 -9.50 1.52
N LYS A 180 -15.58 -9.84 0.44
CA LYS A 180 -15.00 -10.61 -0.66
C LYS A 180 -13.87 -9.83 -1.34
N LEU A 181 -14.13 -8.59 -1.74
CA LEU A 181 -13.12 -7.72 -2.35
C LEU A 181 -11.90 -7.55 -1.44
N ARG A 182 -12.13 -7.30 -0.14
CA ARG A 182 -11.07 -7.18 0.86
C ARG A 182 -10.26 -8.46 0.98
N SER A 183 -10.90 -9.62 1.07
CA SER A 183 -10.22 -10.92 1.10
C SER A 183 -9.40 -11.16 -0.16
N ASP A 184 -9.89 -10.77 -1.33
CA ASP A 184 -9.18 -10.94 -2.60
C ASP A 184 -7.94 -10.04 -2.66
N ILE A 185 -8.02 -8.81 -2.13
CA ILE A 185 -6.87 -7.90 -2.03
C ILE A 185 -5.85 -8.39 -1.00
N VAL A 186 -6.29 -8.89 0.16
CA VAL A 186 -5.38 -9.49 1.16
C VAL A 186 -4.62 -10.67 0.53
N ARG A 187 -5.32 -11.58 -0.15
CA ARG A 187 -4.66 -12.69 -0.87
C ARG A 187 -3.67 -12.19 -1.90
N LEU A 188 -4.04 -11.17 -2.68
CA LEU A 188 -3.17 -10.58 -3.69
C LEU A 188 -1.87 -10.04 -3.07
N LEU A 189 -1.96 -9.32 -1.95
CA LEU A 189 -0.80 -8.74 -1.26
C LEU A 189 0.10 -9.83 -0.64
N VAL A 190 -0.50 -10.82 0.04
CA VAL A 190 0.23 -11.93 0.67
C VAL A 190 0.94 -12.79 -0.37
N HIS A 191 0.29 -13.09 -1.49
CA HIS A 191 0.93 -13.86 -2.57
C HIS A 191 2.04 -13.08 -3.29
N ALA A 192 1.95 -11.75 -3.35
CA ALA A 192 2.96 -10.94 -3.99
C ALA A 192 4.26 -10.85 -3.18
N ASP A 193 4.17 -10.88 -1.85
CA ASP A 193 5.34 -10.92 -0.95
C ASP A 193 5.03 -11.69 0.34
N PRO A 194 5.19 -13.03 0.34
CA PRO A 194 4.88 -13.86 1.49
C PRO A 194 5.84 -13.64 2.66
N ASN A 195 7.10 -13.23 2.40
CA ASN A 195 8.09 -13.01 3.45
C ASN A 195 7.72 -11.77 4.27
N THR A 196 7.43 -10.66 3.58
CA THR A 196 6.92 -9.45 4.25
C THR A 196 5.61 -9.75 4.96
N ALA A 197 4.68 -10.50 4.34
CA ALA A 197 3.44 -10.85 5.02
C ALA A 197 3.69 -11.64 6.32
N GLN A 198 4.60 -12.61 6.32
CA GLN A 198 4.93 -13.41 7.49
C GLN A 198 5.61 -12.60 8.60
N GLU A 199 6.38 -11.57 8.27
CA GLU A 199 7.04 -10.70 9.26
C GLU A 199 6.03 -9.83 10.06
N TYR A 200 4.90 -9.48 9.46
CA TYR A 200 3.92 -8.53 10.03
C TYR A 200 2.57 -9.16 10.42
N MET A 201 2.39 -10.48 10.25
CA MET A 201 1.20 -11.22 10.70
C MET A 201 1.46 -11.96 12.00
#